data_AF-A0A1B6HG48-F1
#
_entry.id   AF-A0A1B6HG48-F1
#
_cell.length_a   1.000
_cell.length_b   1.000
_cell.length_c   1.000
_cell.angle_alpha   90.00
_cell.angle_beta   90.00
_cell.angle_gamma   90.00
#
_symmetry.space_group_name_H-M   'P 1'
#
loop_
_entity.id
_entity.type
_entity.pdbx_description
1 polymer ?
#
loop_
_entity_poly.entity_id
_entity_poly.type
_entity_poly.pdbx_seq_one_letter_code
_entity_poly.pdbx_strand_id
1 'polypeptide(L)'
;GAPLSERRLITQKMAMHLLQKRLGMFKYFLTYAANQLETFVTEKALIPDRLEYGTGEEVSQAAVRTFDSLAKQVRELPDLPLDVSGVHGISAVLRGAEVFPPVACSGRPQAKTGMEGPTCWMFNSSFGKAPEYIMPIEGVIELGLSRKWPEDPEAVRRIRAAFNVHI
;
A
#
# COMPACT_ATOMS: atom_id res chain seq x y z
N GLY A 1 18.07 -4.62 -1.05
CA GLY A 1 18.92 -4.93 0.11
C GLY A 1 18.45 -6.24 0.71
N ALA A 2 18.96 -6.66 1.87
CA ALA A 2 18.33 -7.79 2.58
C ALA A 2 16.94 -7.35 3.11
N PRO A 3 15.90 -8.20 3.05
CA PRO A 3 14.57 -7.87 3.54
C PRO A 3 14.58 -7.60 5.05
N LEU A 4 13.61 -6.82 5.53
CA LEU A 4 13.50 -6.40 6.93
C LEU A 4 13.36 -7.59 7.88
N SER A 5 12.66 -8.64 7.46
CA SER A 5 12.54 -9.90 8.19
C SER A 5 13.89 -10.53 8.52
N GLU A 6 14.81 -10.58 7.55
CA GLU A 6 16.17 -11.10 7.77
C GLU A 6 16.98 -10.22 8.74
N ARG A 7 16.76 -8.90 8.71
CA ARG A 7 17.46 -7.96 9.59
C ARG A 7 17.07 -8.16 11.06
N ARG A 8 15.84 -8.62 11.34
CA ARG A 8 15.39 -8.95 12.71
C ARG A 8 16.14 -10.11 13.33
N LEU A 9 16.69 -11.01 12.52
CA LEU A 9 17.44 -12.18 12.99
C LEU A 9 18.93 -11.88 13.26
N ILE A 10 19.39 -10.65 13.07
CA ILE A 10 20.78 -10.27 13.35
C ILE A 10 21.11 -10.47 14.84
N THR A 11 20.20 -10.10 15.73
CA THR A 11 20.38 -10.29 17.18
C THR A 11 20.52 -11.77 17.56
N GLN A 12 19.75 -12.65 16.93
CA GLN A 12 19.90 -14.10 17.07
C GLN A 12 21.29 -14.57 16.65
N LYS A 13 21.76 -14.13 15.48
CA LYS A 13 23.08 -14.49 14.95
C LYS A 13 24.20 -14.04 15.89
N MET A 14 24.10 -12.81 16.41
CA MET A 14 25.06 -12.26 17.37
C MET A 14 25.05 -13.04 18.69
N ALA A 15 23.88 -13.26 19.28
CA ALA A 15 23.73 -14.00 20.53
C ALA A 15 24.28 -15.42 20.40
N MET A 16 23.89 -16.15 19.35
CA MET A 16 24.39 -17.50 19.08
C MET A 16 25.91 -17.54 18.95
N HIS A 17 26.49 -16.58 18.22
CA HIS A 17 27.94 -16.49 18.05
C HIS A 17 28.66 -16.29 19.39
N LEU A 18 28.15 -15.39 20.24
CA LEU A 18 28.73 -15.13 21.57
C LEU A 18 28.62 -16.33 22.49
N LEU A 19 27.45 -16.98 22.53
CA LEU A 19 27.20 -18.16 23.35
C LEU A 19 28.10 -19.34 22.95
N GLN A 20 28.25 -19.57 21.64
CA GLN A 20 29.14 -20.62 21.12
C GLN A 20 30.60 -20.32 21.46
N LYS A 21 31.04 -19.08 21.26
CA LYS A 21 32.45 -18.68 21.45
C LYS A 21 32.87 -18.63 22.92
N ARG A 22 31.98 -18.22 23.82
CA ARG A 22 32.32 -17.99 25.24
C ARG A 22 31.91 -19.13 26.16
N LEU A 23 30.83 -19.83 25.84
CA LEU A 23 30.21 -20.82 26.74
C LEU A 23 30.13 -22.22 26.12
N GLY A 24 30.62 -22.41 24.87
CA GLY A 24 30.54 -23.69 24.17
C GLY A 24 29.10 -24.16 23.92
N MET A 25 28.11 -23.27 24.04
CA MET A 25 26.70 -23.60 23.84
C MET A 25 26.33 -23.49 22.37
N PHE A 26 25.76 -24.57 21.85
CA PHE A 26 25.29 -24.69 20.48
C PHE A 26 23.76 -24.50 20.39
N LYS A 27 23.26 -24.42 19.14
CA LYS A 27 21.86 -24.10 18.81
C LYS A 27 20.80 -24.93 19.54
N TYR A 28 21.08 -26.19 19.87
CA TYR A 28 20.12 -27.08 20.54
C TYR A 28 19.87 -26.73 22.02
N PHE A 29 20.72 -25.90 22.64
CA PHE A 29 20.51 -25.40 24.01
C PHE A 29 19.66 -24.13 24.07
N LEU A 30 19.30 -23.54 22.93
CA LEU A 30 18.62 -22.25 22.88
C LEU A 30 17.39 -22.30 21.99
N THR A 31 16.24 -21.97 22.57
CA THR A 31 15.02 -21.69 21.81
C THR A 31 14.93 -20.18 21.59
N TYR A 32 14.93 -19.75 20.32
CA TYR A 32 14.77 -18.35 19.94
C TYR A 32 13.45 -18.18 19.18
N ALA A 33 12.50 -17.49 19.79
CA ALA A 33 11.19 -17.20 19.20
C ALA A 33 11.20 -15.81 18.54
N ALA A 34 11.13 -15.74 17.22
CA ALA A 34 11.08 -14.48 16.47
C ALA A 34 10.42 -14.60 15.08
N ASN A 35 10.77 -15.63 14.30
CA ASN A 35 10.37 -15.73 12.89
C ASN A 35 9.44 -16.91 12.58
N GLN A 36 9.01 -17.66 13.60
CA GLN A 36 8.19 -18.87 13.43
C GLN A 36 6.89 -18.60 12.67
N LEU A 37 6.37 -17.37 12.75
CA LEU A 37 5.12 -16.98 12.10
C LEU A 37 5.32 -16.33 10.73
N GLU A 38 6.54 -15.92 10.36
CA GLU A 38 6.76 -15.14 9.14
C GLU A 38 6.30 -15.87 7.87
N THR A 39 6.47 -17.21 7.84
CA THR A 39 6.02 -18.06 6.73
C THR A 39 4.50 -18.05 6.47
N PHE A 40 3.70 -17.64 7.45
CA PHE A 40 2.25 -17.49 7.31
C PHE A 40 1.84 -16.10 6.81
N VAL A 41 2.72 -15.11 6.95
CA VAL A 41 2.46 -13.70 6.60
C VAL A 41 3.12 -13.32 5.27
N THR A 42 4.01 -14.16 4.73
CA THR A 42 4.53 -13.99 3.38
C THR A 42 3.44 -14.27 2.35
N GLU A 43 3.16 -13.27 1.50
CA GLU A 43 2.20 -13.38 0.40
C GLU A 43 2.65 -14.47 -0.60
N LYS A 44 1.68 -15.30 -1.02
CA LYS A 44 1.88 -16.39 -1.97
C LYS A 44 1.40 -16.04 -3.38
N ALA A 45 0.74 -14.89 -3.53
CA ALA A 45 0.35 -14.33 -4.82
C ALA A 45 1.58 -13.91 -5.66
N LEU A 46 1.33 -13.59 -6.92
CA LEU A 46 2.33 -13.09 -7.86
C LEU A 46 2.89 -11.75 -7.36
N ILE A 47 4.09 -11.79 -6.80
CA ILE A 47 4.92 -10.64 -6.50
C ILE A 47 5.61 -10.23 -7.81
N PRO A 48 5.45 -8.97 -8.27
CA PRO A 48 6.11 -8.49 -9.49
C PRO A 48 7.63 -8.68 -9.45
N ASP A 49 8.19 -8.97 -10.61
CA ASP A 49 9.65 -9.05 -10.76
C ASP A 49 10.29 -7.74 -10.28
N ARG A 50 11.35 -7.86 -9.48
CA ARG A 50 12.10 -6.75 -8.85
C ARG A 50 11.45 -6.11 -7.62
N LEU A 51 10.30 -6.59 -7.14
CA LEU A 51 9.77 -6.15 -5.85
C LEU A 51 10.37 -6.98 -4.71
N GLU A 52 11.12 -6.32 -3.83
CA GLU A 52 11.56 -6.94 -2.57
C GLU A 52 10.33 -7.14 -1.67
N TYR A 53 10.04 -8.40 -1.33
CA TYR A 53 8.88 -8.77 -0.52
C TYR A 53 9.32 -9.77 0.55
N GLY A 54 9.46 -9.30 1.79
CA GLY A 54 9.70 -10.17 2.94
C GLY A 54 8.39 -10.59 3.59
N THR A 55 7.96 -9.77 4.55
CA THR A 55 6.71 -9.92 5.33
C THR A 55 5.68 -8.84 4.96
N GLY A 56 5.82 -8.22 3.79
CA GLY A 56 4.98 -7.12 3.30
C GLY A 56 5.41 -5.73 3.77
N GLU A 57 6.34 -5.61 4.71
CA GLU A 57 6.78 -4.30 5.22
C GLU A 57 7.44 -3.43 4.15
N GLU A 58 8.23 -4.03 3.26
CA GLU A 58 8.87 -3.30 2.16
C GLU A 58 7.83 -2.65 1.25
N VAL A 59 6.74 -3.38 0.97
CA VAL A 59 5.61 -2.92 0.16
C VAL A 59 4.82 -1.84 0.91
N SER A 60 4.58 -2.02 2.21
CA SER A 60 3.90 -1.01 3.03
C SER A 60 4.69 0.31 3.04
N GLN A 61 6.01 0.24 3.21
CA GLN A 61 6.87 1.43 3.12
C GLN A 61 6.87 2.04 1.73
N ALA A 62 6.83 1.24 0.67
CA ALA A 62 6.71 1.74 -0.70
C ALA A 62 5.36 2.43 -0.94
N ALA A 63 4.27 1.89 -0.39
CA ALA A 63 2.95 2.49 -0.44
C ALA A 63 2.92 3.84 0.29
N VAL A 64 3.51 3.94 1.49
CA VAL A 64 3.64 5.21 2.23
C VAL A 64 4.41 6.24 1.40
N ARG A 65 5.59 5.89 0.89
CA ARG A 65 6.41 6.82 0.07
C ARG A 65 5.68 7.29 -1.18
N THR A 66 5.00 6.37 -1.86
CA THR A 66 4.21 6.67 -3.07
C THR A 66 3.04 7.58 -2.73
N PHE A 67 2.33 7.31 -1.64
CA PHE A 67 1.23 8.14 -1.16
C PHE A 67 1.70 9.53 -0.76
N ASP A 68 2.82 9.67 -0.05
CA ASP A 68 3.38 10.97 0.32
C ASP A 68 3.77 11.80 -0.91
N SER A 69 4.33 11.15 -1.94
CA SER A 69 4.63 11.79 -3.22
C SER A 69 3.35 12.26 -3.93
N LEU A 70 2.32 11.40 -3.99
CA LEU A 70 1.02 11.76 -4.56
C LEU A 70 0.36 12.91 -3.79
N ALA A 71 0.37 12.84 -2.46
CA ALA A 71 -0.16 13.87 -1.58
C ALA A 71 0.54 15.22 -1.78
N LYS A 72 1.85 15.20 -2.08
CA LYS A 72 2.60 16.40 -2.44
C LYS A 72 2.15 16.94 -3.81
N GLN A 73 2.04 16.08 -4.83
CA GLN A 73 1.58 16.46 -6.16
C GLN A 73 0.18 17.10 -6.12
N VAL A 74 -0.76 16.49 -5.39
CA VAL A 74 -2.13 17.01 -5.22
C VAL A 74 -2.14 18.39 -4.55
N ARG A 75 -1.25 18.63 -3.58
CA ARG A 75 -1.10 19.94 -2.92
C ARG A 75 -0.47 21.01 -3.83
N GLU A 76 0.32 20.59 -4.81
CA GLU A 76 1.03 21.46 -5.76
C GLU A 76 0.26 21.67 -7.08
N LEU A 77 -0.96 21.12 -7.20
CA LEU A 77 -1.79 21.28 -8.39
C LEU A 77 -2.11 22.77 -8.64
N PRO A 78 -1.76 23.32 -9.81
CA PRO A 78 -2.12 24.68 -10.17
C PRO A 78 -3.62 24.76 -10.51
N ASP A 79 -4.17 25.97 -10.45
CA ASP A 79 -5.49 26.30 -10.99
C ASP A 79 -6.67 25.53 -10.37
N LEU A 80 -6.58 25.08 -9.11
CA LEU A 80 -7.75 24.63 -8.36
C LEU A 80 -8.56 25.85 -7.88
N PRO A 81 -9.91 25.84 -7.99
CA PRO A 81 -10.72 26.97 -7.50
C PRO A 81 -10.68 27.16 -5.96
N LEU A 82 -10.13 26.20 -5.23
CA LEU A 82 -9.92 26.24 -3.78
C LEU A 82 -8.66 25.45 -3.44
N ASP A 83 -7.76 26.05 -2.66
CA ASP A 83 -6.50 25.40 -2.29
C ASP A 83 -6.72 24.11 -1.50
N VAL A 84 -5.82 23.15 -1.67
CA VAL A 84 -5.79 21.92 -0.86
C VAL A 84 -5.07 22.22 0.45
N SER A 85 -5.78 22.15 1.58
CA SER A 85 -5.23 22.36 2.91
C SER A 85 -4.51 21.14 3.47
N GLY A 86 -4.93 19.92 3.08
CA GLY A 86 -4.37 18.68 3.58
C GLY A 86 -4.71 17.48 2.70
N VAL A 87 -3.84 16.47 2.73
CA VAL A 87 -4.09 15.16 2.11
C VAL A 87 -3.67 14.09 3.10
N HIS A 88 -4.63 13.30 3.57
CA HIS A 88 -4.46 12.36 4.67
C HIS A 88 -4.78 10.93 4.23
N GLY A 89 -3.85 10.00 4.47
CA GLY A 89 -4.06 8.59 4.19
C GLY A 89 -4.79 7.87 5.33
N ILE A 90 -5.84 7.11 5.01
CA ILE A 90 -6.65 6.43 6.05
C ILE A 90 -6.51 4.90 6.04
N SER A 91 -6.07 4.30 4.94
CA SER A 91 -5.89 2.85 4.82
C SER A 91 -4.85 2.27 5.78
N ALA A 92 -5.05 1.01 6.17
CA ALA A 92 -4.19 0.27 7.10
C ALA A 92 -2.73 0.16 6.62
N VAL A 93 -2.52 0.03 5.30
CA VAL A 93 -1.17 -0.07 4.69
C VAL A 93 -0.31 1.15 5.00
N LEU A 94 -0.92 2.34 5.11
CA LEU A 94 -0.21 3.58 5.37
C LEU A 94 0.24 3.72 6.83
N ARG A 95 -0.22 2.83 7.71
CA ARG A 95 0.20 2.75 9.12
C ARG A 95 0.90 1.43 9.46
N GLY A 96 1.28 0.65 8.45
CA GLY A 96 1.94 -0.66 8.63
C GLY A 96 1.07 -1.70 9.32
N ALA A 97 -0.25 -1.55 9.26
CA ALA A 97 -1.23 -2.46 9.87
C ALA A 97 -1.89 -3.41 8.85
N GLU A 98 -1.51 -3.31 7.57
CA GLU A 98 -1.98 -4.21 6.54
C GLU A 98 -1.10 -5.46 6.49
N VAL A 99 -1.73 -6.63 6.60
CA VAL A 99 -1.04 -7.92 6.67
C VAL A 99 -0.53 -8.29 5.27
N PHE A 100 -1.38 -8.07 4.26
CA PHE A 100 -1.08 -8.35 2.85
C PHE A 100 -1.22 -7.05 2.06
N PRO A 101 -0.20 -6.17 2.12
CA PRO A 101 -0.29 -4.85 1.51
C PRO A 101 -0.50 -4.94 0.00
N PRO A 102 -1.31 -4.03 -0.59
CA PRO A 102 -1.60 -4.04 -2.01
C PRO A 102 -0.32 -3.92 -2.83
N VAL A 103 -0.17 -4.82 -3.79
CA VAL A 103 0.98 -4.88 -4.68
C VAL A 103 0.61 -4.33 -6.05
N ALA A 104 1.52 -3.58 -6.67
CA ALA A 104 1.32 -3.03 -8.01
C ALA A 104 0.97 -4.14 -9.02
N CYS A 105 -0.15 -3.97 -9.71
CA CYS A 105 -0.75 -5.01 -10.55
C CYS A 105 -0.24 -5.03 -12.00
N SER A 106 0.94 -4.46 -12.25
CA SER A 106 1.57 -4.49 -13.57
C SER A 106 1.75 -5.94 -14.04
N GLY A 107 0.90 -6.37 -14.99
CA GLY A 107 0.93 -7.72 -15.56
C GLY A 107 -0.19 -8.67 -15.12
N ARG A 108 -1.17 -8.24 -14.30
CA ARG A 108 -2.34 -9.10 -14.02
C ARG A 108 -3.23 -9.19 -15.27
N PRO A 109 -3.70 -10.39 -15.67
CA PRO A 109 -4.45 -10.59 -16.91
C PRO A 109 -5.89 -10.06 -16.81
N GLN A 110 -6.05 -8.74 -16.70
CA GLN A 110 -7.36 -8.08 -16.88
C GLN A 110 -7.77 -8.03 -18.36
N ALA A 111 -6.84 -8.25 -19.29
CA ALA A 111 -7.08 -8.24 -20.74
C ALA A 111 -8.20 -9.19 -21.22
N LYS A 112 -8.50 -10.26 -20.46
CA LYS A 112 -9.63 -11.16 -20.78
C LYS A 112 -10.96 -10.69 -20.20
N THR A 113 -10.94 -9.79 -19.22
CA THR A 113 -12.15 -9.30 -18.53
C THR A 113 -12.71 -8.02 -19.12
N GLY A 114 -11.92 -7.26 -19.89
CA GLY A 114 -12.36 -5.99 -20.44
C GLY A 114 -11.34 -5.33 -21.35
N MET A 115 -11.67 -4.11 -21.76
CA MET A 115 -10.84 -3.23 -22.56
C MET A 115 -10.80 -1.83 -21.95
N GLU A 116 -9.76 -1.08 -22.25
CA GLU A 116 -9.67 0.33 -21.88
C GLU A 116 -10.68 1.13 -22.70
N GLY A 117 -11.65 1.74 -22.02
CA GLY A 117 -12.62 2.65 -22.62
C GLY A 117 -12.13 4.10 -22.58
N PRO A 118 -12.94 5.04 -23.11
CA PRO A 118 -12.54 6.45 -23.21
C PRO A 118 -12.37 7.14 -21.85
N THR A 119 -13.06 6.68 -20.80
CA THR A 119 -13.03 7.28 -19.46
C THR A 119 -12.79 6.27 -18.34
N CYS A 120 -12.94 4.97 -18.60
CA CYS A 120 -12.79 3.92 -17.60
C CYS A 120 -12.55 2.56 -18.26
N TRP A 121 -12.12 1.59 -17.46
CA TRP A 121 -12.05 0.19 -17.88
C TRP A 121 -13.46 -0.37 -18.12
N MET A 122 -13.73 -0.91 -19.30
CA MET A 122 -15.03 -1.48 -19.67
C MET A 122 -14.97 -2.99 -19.65
N PHE A 123 -15.97 -3.64 -19.02
CA PHE A 123 -16.07 -5.09 -19.02
C PHE A 123 -16.54 -5.62 -20.38
N ASN A 124 -15.95 -6.72 -20.82
CA ASN A 124 -16.46 -7.45 -21.99
C ASN A 124 -17.78 -8.12 -21.63
N SER A 125 -18.70 -8.29 -22.57
CA SER A 125 -20.00 -8.94 -22.31
C SER A 125 -19.89 -10.41 -21.89
N SER A 126 -18.72 -11.05 -22.08
CA SER A 126 -18.43 -12.44 -21.74
C SER A 126 -17.18 -12.57 -20.85
N PHE A 127 -17.27 -12.18 -19.58
CA PHE A 127 -16.23 -12.51 -18.59
C PHE A 127 -16.49 -13.89 -17.96
N GLY A 128 -15.63 -14.86 -18.26
CA GLY A 128 -15.70 -16.19 -17.65
C GLY A 128 -15.31 -16.23 -16.16
N LYS A 129 -14.55 -15.22 -15.69
CA LYS A 129 -14.16 -15.04 -14.28
C LYS A 129 -14.13 -13.54 -13.96
N ALA A 130 -14.57 -13.18 -12.76
CA ALA A 130 -14.43 -11.81 -12.26
C ALA A 130 -12.94 -11.37 -12.22
N PRO A 131 -12.64 -10.09 -12.45
CA PRO A 131 -11.30 -9.55 -12.26
C PRO A 131 -10.82 -9.80 -10.83
N GLU A 132 -9.50 -9.89 -10.69
CA GLU A 132 -8.89 -10.00 -9.37
C GLU A 132 -9.12 -8.70 -8.58
N TYR A 133 -9.54 -8.83 -7.32
CA TYR A 133 -9.72 -7.70 -6.44
C TYR A 133 -8.37 -7.06 -6.11
N ILE A 134 -8.28 -5.75 -6.31
CA ILE A 134 -7.12 -4.95 -5.94
C ILE A 134 -7.60 -4.02 -4.84
N MET A 135 -7.03 -4.16 -3.64
CA MET A 135 -7.41 -3.32 -2.51
C MET A 135 -7.00 -1.87 -2.80
N PRO A 136 -7.95 -0.90 -2.79
CA PRO A 136 -7.63 0.50 -2.98
C PRO A 136 -6.93 1.08 -1.74
N ILE A 137 -6.07 2.06 -1.97
CA ILE A 137 -5.51 2.90 -0.90
C ILE A 137 -6.35 4.17 -0.84
N GLU A 138 -7.04 4.36 0.28
CA GLU A 138 -7.95 5.44 0.53
C GLU A 138 -7.25 6.62 1.22
N GLY A 139 -7.63 7.82 0.79
CA GLY A 139 -7.20 9.08 1.39
C GLY A 139 -8.32 10.12 1.40
N VAL A 140 -8.13 11.14 2.23
CA VAL A 140 -9.01 12.29 2.39
C VAL A 140 -8.27 13.52 1.92
N ILE A 141 -8.90 14.29 1.03
CA ILE A 141 -8.42 15.60 0.62
C ILE A 141 -9.23 16.64 1.38
N GLU A 142 -8.54 17.49 2.12
CA GLU A 142 -9.10 18.63 2.82
C GLU A 142 -8.89 19.87 1.95
N LEU A 143 -9.98 20.60 1.71
CA LEU A 143 -9.95 21.85 0.98
C LEU A 143 -9.91 23.03 1.96
N GLY A 144 -9.37 24.16 1.51
CA GLY A 144 -9.33 25.40 2.26
C GLY A 144 -10.72 25.88 2.70
N LEU A 145 -10.75 26.78 3.68
CA LEU A 145 -12.02 27.33 4.18
C LEU A 145 -12.70 28.17 3.08
N SER A 146 -13.96 27.83 2.77
CA SER A 146 -14.79 28.58 1.84
C SER A 146 -16.13 28.90 2.48
N ARG A 147 -16.64 30.12 2.25
CA ARG A 147 -17.99 30.52 2.65
C ARG A 147 -19.05 30.22 1.58
N LYS A 148 -18.66 29.58 0.47
CA LYS A 148 -19.51 29.33 -0.71
C LYS A 148 -20.07 27.91 -0.76
N TRP A 149 -20.03 27.17 0.35
CA TRP A 149 -20.61 25.83 0.40
C TRP A 149 -22.15 25.92 0.39
N PRO A 150 -22.84 25.17 -0.47
CA PRO A 150 -24.30 25.14 -0.49
C PRO A 150 -24.84 24.37 0.70
N GLU A 151 -26.04 24.75 1.16
CA GLU A 151 -26.77 24.05 2.22
C GLU A 151 -27.42 22.74 1.72
N ASP A 152 -27.64 22.62 0.40
CA ASP A 152 -28.20 21.42 -0.22
C ASP A 152 -27.14 20.30 -0.35
N PRO A 153 -27.36 19.11 0.25
CA PRO A 153 -26.40 18.00 0.19
C PRO A 153 -26.14 17.50 -1.23
N GLU A 154 -27.11 17.57 -2.14
CA GLU A 154 -26.90 17.16 -3.53
C GLU A 154 -25.99 18.14 -4.28
N ALA A 155 -26.12 19.44 -4.03
CA ALA A 155 -25.18 20.45 -4.54
C ALA A 155 -23.75 20.21 -4.01
N VAL A 156 -23.58 19.85 -2.72
CA VAL A 156 -22.26 19.51 -2.15
C VAL A 156 -21.64 18.30 -2.87
N ARG A 157 -22.43 17.25 -3.15
CA ARG A 157 -21.95 16.06 -3.90
C ARG A 157 -21.47 16.42 -5.30
N ARG A 158 -22.21 17.28 -6.01
CA ARG A 158 -21.83 17.75 -7.35
C ARG A 158 -20.54 18.57 -7.32
N ILE A 159 -20.39 19.45 -6.34
CA ILE A 159 -19.15 20.22 -6.16
C ILE A 159 -17.98 19.27 -5.89
N ARG A 160 -18.13 18.30 -4.98
CA ARG A 160 -17.08 17.29 -4.71
C ARG A 160 -16.69 16.52 -5.97
N ALA A 161 -17.67 16.10 -6.78
CA ALA A 161 -17.42 15.43 -8.04
C ALA A 161 -16.67 16.33 -9.04
N ALA A 162 -17.05 17.61 -9.13
CA ALA A 162 -16.37 18.58 -10.00
C ALA A 162 -14.90 18.79 -9.60
N PHE A 163 -14.61 18.90 -8.30
CA PHE A 163 -13.22 18.93 -7.81
C PHE A 163 -12.46 17.66 -8.19
N ASN A 164 -13.06 16.48 -8.02
CA ASN A 164 -12.43 15.19 -8.36
C ASN A 164 -12.16 15.01 -9.87
N VAL A 165 -12.87 15.71 -10.75
CA VAL A 165 -12.61 15.66 -12.20
C VAL A 165 -11.45 16.58 -12.60
N HIS A 166 -11.21 17.63 -11.81
CA HIS A 166 -10.17 18.63 -12.07
C HIS A 166 -8.81 18.23 -11.46
N ILE A 167 -8.82 17.40 -10.42
CA ILE A 167 -7.64 16.76 -9.81
C ILE A 167 -7.23 15.56 -10.65
#